data_AF-A0A1H9R7D5-F1
#
_entry.id   AF-A0A1H9R7D5-F1
#
_cell.length_a   1.000
_cell.length_b   1.000
_cell.length_c   1.000
_cell.angle_alpha   90.00
_cell.angle_beta   90.00
_cell.angle_gamma   90.00
#
_symmetry.space_group_name_H-M   'P 1'
#
loop_
_entity.id
_entity.type
_entity.pdbx_description
1 polymer ?
#
loop_
_entity_poly.entity_id
_entity_poly.type
_entity_poly.pdbx_seq_one_letter_code
_entity_poly.pdbx_strand_id
1 'polypeptide(L)'
;MLQFIGEIFTIFLACFIIGMLPAAKGRSPFPVLMVIAGCISILPLVFGLIIGAAFFFWLPVLLFKILLFIMCFVIILLLFSLHHPSYGYLPYKKHIHLIVIGVFFFLLGMEFAAFGFSAWFLLLLVPLGVAAMIAGFLLMIKLFISFKYVAFIHFLPLILFLLLAVLKLL
;
A
#
# COMPACT_ATOMS: atom_id res chain seq x y z
N MET A 1 2.43 -15.10 -17.54
CA MET A 1 1.24 -15.37 -16.70
C MET A 1 1.57 -15.36 -15.20
N LEU A 2 2.59 -16.10 -14.74
CA LEU A 2 3.03 -16.10 -13.33
C LEU A 2 3.41 -14.70 -12.80
N GLN A 3 4.17 -13.91 -13.57
CA GLN A 3 4.55 -12.55 -13.19
C GLN A 3 3.34 -11.63 -12.97
N PHE A 4 2.32 -11.75 -13.83
CA PHE A 4 1.09 -10.96 -13.72
C PHE A 4 0.29 -11.27 -12.45
N ILE A 5 0.17 -12.57 -12.11
CA ILE A 5 -0.49 -12.98 -10.87
C ILE A 5 0.29 -12.46 -9.66
N GLY A 6 1.63 -12.54 -9.73
CA GLY A 6 2.52 -11.96 -8.72
C GLY A 6 2.26 -10.47 -8.53
N GLU A 7 2.15 -9.72 -9.62
CA GLU A 7 1.86 -8.28 -9.57
C GLU A 7 0.52 -7.97 -8.93
N ILE A 8 -0.57 -8.60 -9.38
CA ILE A 8 -1.90 -8.44 -8.77
C ILE A 8 -1.84 -8.74 -7.27
N PHE A 9 -1.14 -9.80 -6.89
CA PHE A 9 -0.95 -10.15 -5.49
C PHE A 9 -0.17 -9.07 -4.73
N THR A 10 0.86 -8.45 -5.32
CA THR A 10 1.57 -7.34 -4.69
C THR A 10 0.70 -6.09 -4.53
N ILE A 11 -0.15 -5.77 -5.52
CA ILE A 11 -1.11 -4.64 -5.41
C ILE A 11 -2.10 -4.93 -4.29
N PHE A 12 -2.66 -6.14 -4.28
CA PHE A 12 -3.58 -6.59 -3.23
C PHE A 12 -2.93 -6.48 -1.84
N LEU A 13 -1.72 -7.01 -1.69
CA LEU A 13 -0.98 -6.97 -0.42
C LEU A 13 -0.67 -5.53 -0.01
N ALA A 14 -0.23 -4.67 -0.93
CA ALA A 14 0.01 -3.25 -0.64
C ALA A 14 -1.25 -2.55 -0.13
N CYS A 15 -2.37 -2.68 -0.85
CA CYS A 15 -3.66 -2.14 -0.45
C CYS A 15 -4.10 -2.68 0.92
N PHE A 16 -3.96 -3.99 1.13
CA PHE A 16 -4.27 -4.64 2.39
C PHE A 16 -3.47 -4.05 3.57
N ILE A 17 -2.17 -3.83 3.40
CA ILE A 17 -1.31 -3.22 4.43
C ILE A 17 -1.73 -1.78 4.72
N ILE A 18 -2.01 -0.98 3.69
CA ILE A 18 -2.49 0.40 3.87
C ILE A 18 -3.81 0.43 4.64
N GLY A 19 -4.72 -0.52 4.39
CA GLY A 19 -5.97 -0.69 5.14
C GLY A 19 -5.76 -0.91 6.64
N MET A 20 -4.64 -1.50 7.05
CA MET A 20 -4.31 -1.71 8.47
C MET A 20 -3.88 -0.44 9.19
N LEU A 21 -3.29 0.54 8.49
CA LEU A 21 -2.74 1.74 9.13
C LEU A 21 -3.80 2.59 9.83
N PRO A 22 -4.99 2.85 9.25
CA PRO A 22 -6.10 3.50 9.96
C PRO A 22 -6.58 2.75 11.20
N ALA A 23 -6.61 1.41 11.17
CA ALA A 23 -7.07 0.59 12.29
C ALA A 23 -6.11 0.65 13.48
N ALA A 24 -4.82 0.89 13.24
CA ALA A 24 -3.82 1.08 14.29
C ALA A 24 -3.96 2.40 15.07
N LYS A 25 -4.89 3.30 14.69
CA LYS A 25 -5.10 4.59 15.36
C LYS A 25 -6.41 4.57 16.16
N GLY A 26 -6.30 4.61 17.49
CA GLY A 26 -7.45 4.50 18.39
C GLY A 26 -8.31 5.76 18.59
N ARG A 27 -7.88 6.95 18.14
CA ARG A 27 -8.49 8.25 18.53
C ARG A 27 -9.29 9.00 17.46
N SER A 28 -9.27 8.57 16.20
CA SER A 28 -9.88 9.31 15.09
C SER A 28 -11.02 8.54 14.43
N PRO A 29 -11.99 9.23 13.81
CA PRO A 29 -13.10 8.56 13.13
C PRO A 29 -12.56 7.68 12.00
N PHE A 30 -12.75 6.36 12.15
CA PHE A 30 -12.28 5.35 11.20
C PHE A 30 -12.72 5.59 9.74
N PRO A 31 -13.95 6.06 9.45
CA PRO A 31 -14.40 6.25 8.07
C PRO A 31 -13.57 7.29 7.31
N VAL A 32 -13.22 8.40 7.96
CA VAL A 32 -12.48 9.50 7.30
C VAL A 32 -11.07 9.05 6.95
N LEU A 33 -10.39 8.33 7.85
CA LEU A 33 -9.05 7.81 7.59
C LEU A 33 -9.03 6.75 6.49
N MET A 34 -10.05 5.91 6.43
CA MET A 34 -10.21 4.93 5.36
C MET A 34 -10.37 5.61 4.00
N VAL A 35 -11.17 6.68 3.91
CA VAL A 35 -11.32 7.47 2.67
C VAL A 35 -10.00 8.11 2.28
N ILE A 36 -9.29 8.74 3.23
CA ILE A 36 -7.98 9.35 2.97
C ILE A 36 -6.97 8.31 2.47
N ALA A 37 -6.89 7.16 3.15
CA ALA A 37 -6.00 6.06 2.75
C ALA A 37 -6.37 5.52 1.36
N GLY A 38 -7.66 5.44 1.04
CA GLY A 38 -8.16 5.03 -0.28
C GLY A 38 -7.76 6.03 -1.36
N CYS A 39 -7.98 7.32 -1.14
CA CYS A 39 -7.58 8.37 -2.08
C CYS A 39 -6.06 8.35 -2.34
N ILE A 40 -5.24 8.16 -1.31
CA ILE A 40 -3.78 8.19 -1.42
C ILE A 40 -3.20 6.93 -2.07
N SER A 41 -3.87 5.80 -1.97
CA SER A 41 -3.42 4.56 -2.60
C SER A 41 -3.99 4.42 -4.02
N ILE A 42 -5.29 4.56 -4.18
CA ILE A 42 -5.99 4.24 -5.43
C ILE A 42 -5.81 5.31 -6.49
N LEU A 43 -5.91 6.61 -6.15
CA LEU A 43 -5.76 7.66 -7.17
C LEU A 43 -4.35 7.65 -7.78
N PRO A 44 -3.26 7.65 -6.99
CA PRO A 44 -1.92 7.58 -7.56
C PRO A 44 -1.66 6.28 -8.31
N LEU A 45 -2.21 5.15 -7.86
CA LEU A 45 -2.13 3.88 -8.59
C LEU A 45 -2.72 4.02 -10.00
N VAL A 46 -3.94 4.55 -10.11
CA VAL A 46 -4.62 4.74 -11.40
C VAL A 46 -3.86 5.72 -12.29
N PHE A 47 -3.40 6.85 -11.74
CA PHE A 47 -2.61 7.83 -12.49
C PHE A 47 -1.28 7.25 -12.98
N GLY A 48 -0.56 6.55 -12.11
CA GLY A 48 0.69 5.87 -12.44
C GLY A 48 0.48 4.87 -13.56
N LEU A 49 -0.63 4.16 -13.53
CA LEU A 49 -0.94 3.21 -14.58
C LEU A 49 -1.21 3.89 -15.94
N ILE A 50 -2.07 4.91 -15.97
CA ILE A 50 -2.38 5.66 -17.20
C ILE A 50 -1.10 6.27 -17.81
N ILE A 51 -0.27 6.89 -16.96
CA ILE A 51 1.00 7.50 -17.40
C ILE A 51 2.01 6.42 -17.81
N GLY A 52 2.09 5.32 -17.07
CA GLY A 52 2.96 4.19 -17.37
C GLY A 52 2.65 3.58 -18.74
N ALA A 53 1.36 3.38 -19.03
CA ALA A 53 0.89 2.86 -20.32
C ALA A 53 1.17 3.82 -21.48
N ALA A 54 1.06 5.14 -21.24
CA ALA A 54 1.24 6.15 -22.28
C ALA A 54 2.72 6.46 -22.61
N PHE A 55 3.61 6.50 -21.61
CA PHE A 55 4.96 7.05 -21.79
C PHE A 55 6.10 6.08 -21.46
N PHE A 56 5.87 5.07 -20.60
CA PHE A 56 6.94 4.28 -19.99
C PHE A 56 6.92 2.80 -20.37
N PHE A 57 6.25 2.43 -21.47
CA PHE A 57 6.25 1.06 -21.99
C PHE A 57 7.66 0.52 -22.29
N TRP A 58 8.62 1.41 -22.58
CA TRP A 58 10.00 1.07 -22.90
C TRP A 58 10.93 0.95 -21.66
N LEU A 59 10.45 1.34 -20.47
CA LEU A 59 11.29 1.40 -19.28
C LEU A 59 11.53 -0.02 -18.70
N PRO A 60 12.77 -0.39 -18.31
CA PRO A 60 13.05 -1.75 -17.83
C PRO A 60 12.28 -2.07 -16.55
N VAL A 61 11.52 -3.17 -16.57
CA VAL A 61 10.77 -3.70 -15.40
C VAL A 61 11.70 -3.88 -14.19
N LEU A 62 12.97 -4.26 -14.42
CA LEU A 62 13.96 -4.43 -13.36
C LEU A 62 14.23 -3.13 -12.57
N LEU A 63 14.16 -1.97 -13.21
CA LEU A 63 14.36 -0.68 -12.54
C LEU A 63 13.20 -0.40 -11.59
N PHE A 64 11.96 -0.72 -11.98
CA PHE A 64 10.79 -0.59 -11.11
C PHE A 64 10.86 -1.49 -9.90
N LYS A 65 11.27 -2.75 -10.07
CA LYS A 65 11.45 -3.69 -8.94
C LYS A 65 12.43 -3.14 -7.90
N ILE A 66 13.58 -2.64 -8.33
CA ILE A 66 14.59 -2.06 -7.43
C ILE A 66 14.05 -0.79 -6.75
N LEU A 67 13.40 0.09 -7.50
CA LEU A 67 12.86 1.35 -6.96
C LEU A 67 11.76 1.08 -5.93
N LEU A 68 10.84 0.15 -6.22
CA LEU A 68 9.76 -0.23 -5.31
C LEU A 68 10.30 -0.93 -4.06
N PHE A 69 11.33 -1.76 -4.19
CA PHE A 69 12.03 -2.35 -3.06
C PHE A 69 12.60 -1.26 -2.13
N ILE A 70 13.34 -0.29 -2.67
CA ILE A 70 13.88 0.84 -1.89
C ILE A 70 12.74 1.63 -1.23
N MET A 71 11.67 1.91 -1.97
CA MET A 71 10.50 2.62 -1.44
C MET A 71 9.82 1.86 -0.30
N CYS A 72 9.77 0.53 -0.32
CA CYS A 72 9.28 -0.26 0.80
C CYS A 72 10.11 -0.03 2.07
N PHE A 73 11.45 -0.04 1.96
CA PHE A 73 12.33 0.26 3.09
C PHE A 73 12.13 1.69 3.61
N VAL A 74 12.01 2.67 2.71
CA VAL A 74 11.73 4.06 3.09
C VAL A 74 10.41 4.14 3.84
N ILE A 75 9.35 3.48 3.35
CA ILE A 75 8.04 3.44 4.03
C ILE A 75 8.15 2.78 5.41
N ILE A 76 8.86 1.66 5.54
CA ILE A 76 9.08 0.98 6.83
C ILE A 76 9.76 1.91 7.82
N LEU A 77 10.90 2.52 7.45
CA LEU A 77 11.65 3.43 8.31
C LEU A 77 10.79 4.63 8.72
N LEU A 78 10.04 5.18 7.77
CA LEU A 78 9.20 6.33 7.98
C LEU A 78 8.03 5.99 8.92
N LEU A 79 7.30 4.91 8.66
CA LEU A 79 6.21 4.44 9.52
C LEU A 79 6.71 4.07 10.92
N PHE A 80 7.87 3.43 11.04
CA PHE A 80 8.50 3.14 12.33
C PHE A 80 8.81 4.43 13.10
N SER A 81 9.38 5.45 12.43
CA SER A 81 9.69 6.75 13.06
C SER A 81 8.46 7.56 13.47
N LEU A 82 7.31 7.35 12.80
CA LEU A 82 6.05 8.02 13.09
C LEU A 82 5.18 7.27 14.09
N HIS A 83 5.50 6.01 14.37
CA HIS A 83 4.71 5.18 15.25
C HIS A 83 4.68 5.76 16.66
N HIS A 84 3.47 6.01 17.18
CA HIS A 84 3.27 6.39 18.57
C HIS A 84 2.13 5.55 19.16
N PRO A 85 2.27 4.96 20.37
CA PRO A 85 1.26 4.10 20.98
C PRO A 85 -0.14 4.72 21.04
N SER A 86 -0.22 6.04 21.24
CA SER A 86 -1.51 6.76 21.34
C SER A 86 -2.11 7.20 20.00
N TYR A 87 -1.31 7.31 18.94
CA TYR A 87 -1.73 7.91 17.65
C TYR A 87 -1.56 6.98 16.44
N GLY A 88 -1.00 5.78 16.64
CA GLY A 88 -0.70 4.83 15.58
C GLY A 88 0.32 5.40 14.60
N TYR A 89 0.06 5.19 13.31
CA TYR A 89 0.96 5.55 12.20
C TYR A 89 0.59 6.85 11.47
N LEU A 90 -0.55 7.47 11.79
CA LEU A 90 -1.11 8.60 11.05
C LEU A 90 -1.18 9.87 11.94
N PRO A 91 -0.05 10.55 12.19
CA PRO A 91 -0.02 11.79 12.96
C PRO A 91 -0.70 12.94 12.20
N TYR A 92 -1.38 13.83 12.93
CA TYR A 92 -2.12 14.95 12.32
C TYR A 92 -1.21 16.01 11.66
N LYS A 93 0.02 16.21 12.17
CA LYS A 93 0.89 17.32 11.75
C LYS A 93 1.92 16.97 10.66
N LYS A 94 2.24 15.69 10.47
CA LYS A 94 3.30 15.26 9.54
C LYS A 94 2.69 14.47 8.40
N HIS A 95 2.51 15.08 7.22
CA HIS A 95 1.85 14.42 6.07
C HIS A 95 2.82 13.76 5.07
N ILE A 96 4.13 13.81 5.32
CA ILE A 96 5.16 13.25 4.41
C ILE A 96 4.90 11.76 4.13
N HIS A 97 4.49 10.98 5.11
CA HIS A 97 4.16 9.56 4.93
C HIS A 97 3.11 9.33 3.83
N LEU A 98 2.10 10.20 3.76
CA LEU A 98 1.02 10.11 2.76
C LEU A 98 1.57 10.33 1.35
N ILE A 99 2.49 11.29 1.20
CA ILE A 99 3.13 11.58 -0.09
C ILE A 99 3.99 10.38 -0.52
N VAL A 100 4.82 9.84 0.39
CA VAL A 100 5.68 8.68 0.08
C VAL A 100 4.86 7.45 -0.29
N ILE A 101 3.77 7.17 0.44
CA ILE A 101 2.83 6.10 0.09
C ILE A 101 2.21 6.36 -1.28
N GLY A 102 1.76 7.58 -1.57
CA GLY A 102 1.21 7.93 -2.87
C GLY A 102 2.20 7.72 -4.02
N VAL A 103 3.46 8.12 -3.84
CA VAL A 103 4.54 7.88 -4.82
C VAL A 103 4.78 6.38 -5.01
N PHE A 104 4.75 5.59 -3.94
CA PHE A 104 4.88 4.13 -4.03
C PHE A 104 3.76 3.50 -4.86
N PHE A 105 2.50 3.86 -4.61
CA PHE A 105 1.37 3.36 -5.41
C PHE A 105 1.42 3.84 -6.85
N PHE A 106 1.88 5.07 -7.09
CA PHE A 106 2.11 5.60 -8.44
C PHE A 106 3.13 4.76 -9.21
N LEU A 107 4.29 4.47 -8.61
CA LEU A 107 5.33 3.63 -9.22
C LEU A 107 4.83 2.20 -9.47
N LEU A 108 4.06 1.65 -8.54
CA LEU A 108 3.48 0.32 -8.63
C LEU A 108 2.43 0.26 -9.77
N GLY A 109 1.69 1.36 -10.00
CA GLY A 109 0.82 1.52 -11.16
C GLY A 109 1.60 1.55 -12.48
N MET A 110 2.71 2.30 -12.54
CA MET A 110 3.57 2.34 -13.74
C MET A 110 4.18 0.98 -14.07
N GLU A 111 4.65 0.24 -13.06
CA GLU A 111 5.18 -1.12 -13.25
C GLU A 111 4.11 -2.05 -13.79
N PHE A 112 2.89 -2.03 -13.23
CA PHE A 112 1.79 -2.84 -13.72
C PHE A 112 1.48 -2.55 -15.20
N ALA A 113 1.53 -1.28 -15.60
CA ALA A 113 1.31 -0.87 -16.98
C ALA A 113 2.33 -1.45 -17.97
N ALA A 114 3.58 -1.65 -17.53
CA ALA A 114 4.65 -2.19 -18.36
C ALA A 114 4.38 -3.63 -18.83
N PHE A 115 3.46 -4.36 -18.18
CA PHE A 115 3.04 -5.70 -18.62
C PHE A 115 2.08 -5.70 -19.82
N GLY A 116 1.69 -4.53 -20.34
CA GLY A 116 0.98 -4.40 -21.61
C GLY A 116 -0.51 -4.79 -21.59
N PHE A 117 -1.15 -4.82 -20.41
CA PHE A 117 -2.58 -5.12 -20.31
C PHE A 117 -3.44 -3.91 -20.67
N SER A 118 -4.65 -4.21 -21.17
CA SER A 118 -5.63 -3.20 -21.56
C SER A 118 -6.06 -2.32 -20.39
N ALA A 119 -6.27 -1.04 -20.67
CA ALA A 119 -6.76 -0.04 -19.72
C ALA A 119 -8.11 -0.42 -19.07
N TRP A 120 -8.89 -1.30 -19.71
CA TRP A 120 -10.17 -1.77 -19.17
C TRP A 120 -10.02 -2.79 -18.04
N PHE A 121 -8.96 -3.60 -18.06
CA PHE A 121 -8.68 -4.56 -16.99
C PHE A 121 -8.32 -3.85 -15.68
N LEU A 122 -7.98 -2.56 -15.76
CA LEU A 122 -7.60 -1.70 -14.64
C LEU A 122 -8.78 -1.31 -13.75
N LEU A 123 -9.97 -1.26 -14.33
CA LEU A 123 -11.20 -1.03 -13.57
C LEU A 123 -11.48 -2.17 -12.60
N LEU A 124 -10.86 -3.34 -12.76
CA LEU A 124 -10.94 -4.45 -11.81
C LEU A 124 -9.94 -4.31 -10.65
N LEU A 125 -8.82 -3.61 -10.85
CA LEU A 125 -7.84 -3.37 -9.79
C LEU A 125 -8.37 -2.41 -8.72
N VAL A 126 -9.21 -1.45 -9.10
CA VAL A 126 -9.83 -0.50 -8.16
C VAL A 126 -10.70 -1.23 -7.11
N PRO A 127 -11.74 -2.00 -7.47
CA PRO A 127 -12.56 -2.71 -6.50
C PRO A 127 -11.75 -3.76 -5.74
N LEU A 128 -10.76 -4.41 -6.37
CA LEU A 128 -9.85 -5.33 -5.68
C LEU A 128 -9.05 -4.61 -4.60
N GLY A 129 -8.46 -3.46 -4.91
CA GLY A 129 -7.70 -2.65 -3.97
C GLY A 129 -8.54 -2.12 -2.82
N VAL A 130 -9.75 -1.62 -3.11
CA VAL A 130 -10.72 -1.20 -2.07
C VAL A 130 -11.10 -2.37 -1.17
N ALA A 131 -11.43 -3.53 -1.74
CA ALA A 131 -11.78 -4.72 -0.97
C ALA A 131 -10.61 -5.20 -0.10
N ALA A 132 -9.39 -5.17 -0.64
CA ALA A 132 -8.17 -5.51 0.10
C ALA A 132 -7.94 -4.55 1.28
N MET A 133 -8.10 -3.25 1.07
CA MET A 133 -8.01 -2.25 2.14
C MET A 133 -9.03 -2.49 3.24
N ILE A 134 -10.30 -2.72 2.88
CA ILE A 134 -11.36 -3.02 3.85
C ILE A 134 -11.03 -4.31 4.61
N ALA A 135 -10.56 -5.35 3.92
CA ALA A 135 -10.16 -6.61 4.54
C ALA A 135 -9.00 -6.41 5.54
N GLY A 136 -7.98 -5.63 5.18
CA GLY A 136 -6.85 -5.30 6.06
C GLY A 136 -7.29 -4.54 7.30
N PHE A 137 -8.17 -3.55 7.12
CA PHE A 137 -8.78 -2.79 8.21
C PHE A 137 -9.54 -3.70 9.19
N LEU A 138 -10.44 -4.54 8.67
CA LEU A 138 -11.25 -5.47 9.47
C LEU A 138 -10.38 -6.50 10.21
N LEU A 139 -9.35 -7.04 9.53
CA LEU A 139 -8.43 -8.00 10.14
C LEU A 139 -7.67 -7.36 11.30
N MET A 140 -7.15 -6.14 11.11
CA MET A 140 -6.41 -5.44 12.15
C MET A 140 -7.29 -5.15 13.38
N ILE A 141 -8.54 -4.72 13.19
CA ILE A 141 -9.51 -4.55 14.29
C ILE A 141 -9.74 -5.87 15.03
N LYS A 142 -9.99 -6.95 14.28
CA LYS A 142 -10.23 -8.27 14.88
C LYS A 142 -9.04 -8.76 15.70
N LEU A 143 -7.81 -8.50 15.23
CA LEU A 143 -6.59 -8.80 15.98
C LEU A 143 -6.50 -7.99 17.27
N PHE A 144 -6.77 -6.67 17.23
CA PHE A 144 -6.75 -5.84 18.43
C PHE A 144 -7.73 -6.32 19.50
N ILE A 145 -8.96 -6.68 19.08
CA ILE A 145 -9.98 -7.22 19.98
C ILE A 145 -9.55 -8.57 20.57
N SER A 146 -9.05 -9.48 19.73
CA SER A 146 -8.75 -10.86 20.14
C SER A 146 -7.56 -10.94 21.10
N PHE A 147 -6.56 -10.10 20.89
CA PHE A 147 -5.30 -10.15 21.64
C PHE A 147 -5.15 -9.03 22.67
N LYS A 148 -6.25 -8.36 23.07
CA LYS A 148 -6.26 -7.32 24.12
C LYS A 148 -5.15 -6.27 23.98
N TYR A 149 -4.92 -5.78 22.75
CA TYR A 149 -3.94 -4.73 22.46
C TYR A 149 -2.48 -5.03 22.86
N VAL A 150 -2.02 -6.28 22.70
CA VAL A 150 -0.58 -6.59 22.80
C VAL A 150 0.22 -5.67 21.87
N ALA A 151 1.27 -5.05 22.41
CA ALA A 151 2.07 -4.03 21.72
C ALA A 151 2.59 -4.50 20.34
N PHE A 152 2.95 -5.78 20.23
CA PHE A 152 3.48 -6.37 19.00
C PHE A 152 2.55 -6.27 17.78
N ILE A 153 1.23 -6.28 17.99
CA ILE A 153 0.25 -6.29 16.89
C ILE A 153 0.29 -5.00 16.08
N HIS A 154 0.69 -3.90 16.71
CA HIS A 154 0.84 -2.62 16.03
C HIS A 154 1.87 -2.72 14.90
N PHE A 155 2.92 -3.55 15.04
CA PHE A 155 3.99 -3.70 14.06
C PHE A 155 3.66 -4.63 12.89
N LEU A 156 2.48 -5.26 12.87
CA LEU A 156 2.07 -6.15 11.79
C LEU A 156 2.15 -5.50 10.38
N PRO A 157 1.70 -4.25 10.17
CA PRO A 157 1.81 -3.59 8.86
C PRO A 157 3.27 -3.46 8.40
N LEU A 158 4.21 -3.24 9.31
CA LEU A 158 5.64 -3.13 9.01
C LEU A 158 6.23 -4.48 8.58
N ILE A 159 5.85 -5.55 9.26
CA ILE A 159 6.26 -6.93 8.91
C ILE A 159 5.74 -7.29 7.51
N LEU A 160 4.50 -6.93 7.20
CA LEU A 160 3.93 -7.16 5.88
C LEU A 160 4.57 -6.29 4.79
N PHE A 161 4.97 -5.05 5.08
CA PHE A 161 5.77 -4.25 4.15
C PHE A 161 7.15 -4.86 3.89
N LEU A 162 7.78 -5.45 4.91
CA LEU A 162 9.04 -6.17 4.74
C LEU A 162 8.85 -7.38 3.82
N LEU A 163 7.77 -8.15 4.02
CA LEU A 163 7.40 -9.25 3.13
C LEU A 163 7.17 -8.76 1.69
N LEU A 164 6.47 -7.64 1.52
CA LEU A 164 6.23 -7.02 0.22
C LEU A 164 7.54 -6.61 -0.46
N ALA A 165 8.49 -6.06 0.28
CA ALA A 165 9.82 -5.73 -0.24
C ALA A 165 10.54 -6.99 -0.77
N VAL A 166 10.55 -8.07 0.01
CA VAL A 166 11.16 -9.34 -0.43
C VAL A 166 10.46 -9.89 -1.67
N LEU A 167 9.13 -9.88 -1.69
CA LEU A 167 8.35 -10.34 -2.84
C LEU A 167 8.63 -9.54 -4.11
N LYS A 168 8.94 -8.25 -4.00
CA LYS A 168 9.25 -7.40 -5.17
C LYS A 168 10.61 -7.70 -5.81
N LEU A 169 11.54 -8.32 -5.07
CA LEU A 169 12.83 -8.74 -5.63
C LEU A 169 12.78 -10.11 -6.33
N LEU A 170 11.79 -10.94 -6.00
CA LEU A 170 11.56 -12.24 -6.65
C LEU A 170 10.93 -12.05 -8.05
#